data_AF-A0A354Z5J1-F1
#
_entry.id   AF-A0A354Z5J1-F1
#
_cell.length_a   1.000
_cell.length_b   1.000
_cell.length_c   1.000
_cell.angle_alpha   90.00
_cell.angle_beta   90.00
_cell.angle_gamma   90.00
#
_symmetry.space_group_name_H-M   'P 1'
#
loop_
_entity.id
_entity.type
_entity.pdbx_description
1 polymer ?
#
loop_
_entity_poly.entity_id
_entity_poly.type
_entity_poly.pdbx_seq_one_letter_code
_entity_poly.pdbx_strand_id
1 'polypeptide(L)'
;PVEAIARGYLIGSGWKDYQASGSVCGVTLPAGLTMARRLPEPIFTPSSKAAVGTHDENIDFDRMVALVGPDLAEQVRAATLAIYRRASEHAAERGIIIADTKLEFGLDQDGTLRVMDEMLTPDSSRFWPADQYRPGQSPPSFDKQYVRDYLETLDWNKAAPGPHLPQELIEGVRRRYAEAYARLVAGDPHASA
;
A
#
# COMPACT_ATOMS: atom_id res chain seq x y z
N PRO A 1 -7.40 -0.03 -15.54
CA PRO A 1 -8.43 0.76 -14.82
C PRO A 1 -8.70 0.20 -13.40
N VAL A 2 -7.65 -0.27 -12.73
CA VAL A 2 -7.72 -0.95 -11.43
C VAL A 2 -6.44 -0.58 -10.69
N GLU A 3 -6.54 -0.31 -9.39
CA GLU A 3 -5.36 -0.27 -8.54
C GLU A 3 -5.06 -1.68 -8.03
N ALA A 4 -3.85 -2.16 -8.32
CA ALA A 4 -3.43 -3.51 -8.02
C ALA A 4 -2.72 -3.52 -6.65
N ILE A 5 -3.48 -3.78 -5.58
CA ILE A 5 -2.96 -3.70 -4.21
C ILE A 5 -2.60 -5.08 -3.68
N ALA A 6 -1.39 -5.23 -3.16
CA ALA A 6 -0.99 -6.37 -2.35
C ALA A 6 -0.96 -6.00 -0.87
N ARG A 7 -1.41 -6.90 0.01
CA ARG A 7 -1.34 -6.73 1.47
C ARG A 7 -0.68 -7.93 2.10
N GLY A 8 0.37 -7.72 2.89
CA GLY A 8 0.90 -8.75 3.80
C GLY A 8 0.51 -8.52 5.25
N TYR A 9 -0.04 -7.35 5.57
CA TYR A 9 -0.48 -6.98 6.91
C TYR A 9 -1.88 -6.36 6.86
N LEU A 10 -2.69 -6.62 7.88
CA LEU A 10 -4.07 -6.19 7.94
C LEU A 10 -4.20 -4.79 8.57
N ILE A 11 -4.27 -3.76 7.75
CA ILE A 11 -4.34 -2.35 8.18
C ILE A 11 -5.22 -1.52 7.24
N GLY A 12 -5.53 -0.28 7.61
CA GLY A 12 -6.22 0.67 6.73
C GLY A 12 -7.63 0.21 6.35
N SER A 13 -8.01 0.37 5.07
CA SER A 13 -9.30 -0.08 4.56
C SER A 13 -9.48 -1.60 4.70
N GLY A 14 -8.43 -2.41 4.49
CA GLY A 14 -8.51 -3.85 4.68
C GLY A 14 -8.85 -4.26 6.11
N TRP A 15 -8.33 -3.54 7.12
CA TRP A 15 -8.74 -3.77 8.51
C TRP A 15 -10.22 -3.42 8.75
N LYS A 16 -10.70 -2.30 8.19
CA LYS A 16 -12.11 -1.90 8.30
C LYS A 16 -13.05 -2.95 7.68
N ASP A 17 -12.73 -3.44 6.48
CA ASP A 17 -13.51 -4.46 5.79
C ASP A 17 -13.54 -5.78 6.57
N TYR A 18 -12.39 -6.18 7.12
CA TYR A 18 -12.30 -7.37 7.96
C TYR A 18 -13.12 -7.23 9.25
N GLN A 19 -13.11 -6.08 9.91
CA GLN A 19 -13.96 -5.85 11.09
C GLN A 19 -15.45 -5.96 10.75
N ALA A 20 -15.85 -5.52 9.56
CA ALA A 20 -17.24 -5.54 9.12
C ALA A 20 -17.72 -6.94 8.71
N SER A 21 -16.86 -7.72 8.05
CA SER A 21 -17.29 -8.94 7.33
C SER A 21 -16.42 -10.19 7.57
N GLY A 22 -15.27 -10.06 8.22
CA GLY A 22 -14.25 -11.11 8.28
C GLY A 22 -13.51 -11.34 6.96
N SER A 23 -13.74 -10.50 5.95
CA SER A 23 -13.16 -10.63 4.61
C SER A 23 -12.58 -9.31 4.10
N VAL A 24 -11.70 -9.38 3.09
CA VAL A 24 -11.18 -8.22 2.37
C VAL A 24 -11.24 -8.50 0.88
N CYS A 25 -11.98 -7.69 0.11
CA CYS A 25 -12.14 -7.88 -1.34
C CYS A 25 -12.59 -9.32 -1.72
N GLY A 26 -13.52 -9.89 -0.94
CA GLY A 26 -14.02 -11.26 -1.12
C GLY A 26 -13.12 -12.36 -0.56
N VAL A 27 -11.92 -12.04 -0.06
CA VAL A 27 -11.01 -13.01 0.56
C VAL A 27 -11.36 -13.15 2.05
N THR A 28 -11.94 -14.28 2.44
CA THR A 28 -12.19 -14.61 3.85
C THR A 28 -10.88 -14.82 4.59
N LEU A 29 -10.71 -14.12 5.72
CA LEU A 29 -9.52 -14.22 6.55
C LEU A 29 -9.80 -15.03 7.83
N PRO A 30 -8.76 -15.60 8.47
CA PRO A 30 -8.92 -16.27 9.76
C PRO A 30 -9.59 -15.36 10.80
N ALA A 31 -10.37 -15.95 11.71
CA ALA A 31 -10.97 -15.22 12.82
C ALA A 31 -9.92 -14.74 13.84
N GLY A 32 -10.25 -13.69 14.59
CA GLY A 32 -9.43 -13.21 15.71
C GLY A 32 -8.15 -12.46 15.31
N LEU A 33 -8.04 -12.01 14.06
CA LEU A 33 -6.94 -11.14 13.66
C LEU A 33 -7.08 -9.77 14.34
N THR A 34 -5.94 -9.17 14.67
CA THR A 34 -5.86 -7.83 15.24
C THR A 34 -5.31 -6.83 14.21
N MET A 35 -5.50 -5.54 14.47
CA MET A 35 -4.95 -4.48 13.62
C MET A 35 -3.44 -4.63 13.43
N ALA A 36 -2.95 -4.32 12.23
CA ALA A 36 -1.56 -4.46 11.81
C ALA A 36 -1.00 -5.88 11.95
N ARG A 37 -1.82 -6.92 12.11
CA ARG A 37 -1.35 -8.31 12.16
C ARG A 37 -0.84 -8.74 10.77
N ARG A 38 0.30 -9.44 10.75
CA ARG A 38 0.79 -10.13 9.55
C ARG A 38 -0.20 -11.22 9.12
N LEU A 39 -0.56 -11.23 7.84
CA LEU A 39 -1.40 -12.26 7.24
C LEU A 39 -0.60 -13.57 7.05
N PRO A 40 -1.28 -14.73 7.05
CA PRO A 40 -0.62 -16.01 6.76
C PRO A 40 0.10 -16.00 5.41
N GLU A 41 -0.55 -15.42 4.39
CA GLU A 41 0.02 -15.17 3.08
C GLU A 41 -0.40 -13.78 2.58
N PRO A 42 0.42 -13.13 1.71
CA PRO A 42 0.00 -11.90 1.07
C PRO A 42 -1.22 -12.11 0.18
N ILE A 43 -2.18 -11.21 0.26
CA ILE A 43 -3.41 -11.24 -0.52
C ILE A 43 -3.44 -10.12 -1.55
N PHE A 44 -4.15 -10.36 -2.64
CA PHE A 44 -4.43 -9.37 -3.68
C PHE A 44 -5.82 -8.76 -3.44
N THR A 45 -5.90 -7.43 -3.35
CA THR A 45 -7.11 -6.70 -2.97
C THR A 45 -7.34 -5.52 -3.92
N PRO A 46 -7.88 -5.75 -5.12
CA PRO A 46 -8.00 -4.70 -6.13
C PRO A 46 -8.99 -3.60 -5.71
N SER A 47 -8.78 -2.39 -6.21
CA SER A 47 -9.79 -1.32 -6.17
C SER A 47 -10.07 -0.82 -7.59
N SER A 48 -11.29 -0.34 -7.82
CA SER A 48 -11.62 0.36 -9.06
C SER A 48 -11.04 1.77 -9.04
N LYS A 49 -10.52 2.22 -10.19
CA LYS A 49 -10.05 3.61 -10.35
C LYS A 49 -11.25 4.49 -10.66
N ALA A 50 -11.68 5.28 -9.68
CA ALA A 50 -12.89 6.08 -9.81
C ALA A 50 -12.63 7.36 -10.64
N ALA A 51 -13.70 8.01 -11.11
CA ALA A 51 -13.56 9.30 -11.80
C ALA A 51 -13.00 10.37 -10.84
N VAL A 52 -12.38 11.41 -11.39
CA VAL A 52 -11.81 12.52 -10.60
C VAL A 52 -12.92 13.13 -9.73
N GLY A 53 -12.79 13.03 -8.41
CA GLY A 53 -13.75 13.54 -7.43
C GLY A 53 -14.57 12.47 -6.69
N THR A 54 -14.44 11.20 -7.08
CA THR A 54 -15.03 10.04 -6.37
C THR A 54 -13.93 9.18 -5.72
N HIS A 55 -14.26 8.48 -4.64
CA HIS A 55 -13.30 7.59 -3.96
C HIS A 55 -13.16 6.25 -4.68
N ASP A 56 -11.94 5.73 -4.73
CA ASP A 56 -11.68 4.36 -5.20
C ASP A 56 -12.41 3.36 -4.30
N GLU A 57 -13.02 2.37 -4.93
CA GLU A 57 -13.82 1.35 -4.25
C GLU A 57 -13.09 0.01 -4.31
N ASN A 58 -12.92 -0.64 -3.15
CA ASN A 58 -12.44 -2.02 -3.08
C ASN A 58 -13.40 -2.93 -3.84
N ILE A 59 -12.88 -3.74 -4.77
CA ILE A 59 -13.66 -4.70 -5.55
C ILE A 59 -13.12 -6.10 -5.31
N ASP A 60 -13.97 -7.12 -5.45
CA ASP A 60 -13.50 -8.49 -5.45
C ASP A 60 -12.82 -8.87 -6.79
N PHE A 61 -12.17 -10.03 -6.79
CA PHE A 61 -11.44 -10.51 -7.96
C PHE A 61 -12.38 -10.82 -9.14
N ASP A 62 -13.58 -11.32 -8.89
CA ASP A 62 -14.57 -11.62 -9.93
C ASP A 62 -15.02 -10.35 -10.66
N ARG A 63 -15.19 -9.25 -9.92
CA ARG A 63 -15.48 -7.94 -10.49
C ARG A 63 -14.31 -7.44 -11.33
N MET A 64 -13.06 -7.63 -10.89
CA MET A 64 -11.89 -7.30 -11.71
C MET A 64 -11.85 -8.14 -12.99
N VAL A 65 -12.10 -9.45 -12.92
CA VAL A 65 -12.19 -10.34 -14.09
C VAL A 65 -13.25 -9.84 -15.08
N ALA A 66 -14.41 -9.39 -14.60
CA ALA A 66 -15.45 -8.81 -15.44
C ALA A 66 -15.02 -7.48 -16.12
N LEU A 67 -14.07 -6.74 -15.54
CA LEU A 67 -13.59 -5.46 -16.07
C LEU A 67 -12.46 -5.62 -17.10
N VAL A 68 -11.54 -6.56 -16.89
CA VAL A 68 -10.30 -6.65 -17.70
C VAL A 68 -10.12 -8.00 -18.42
N GLY A 69 -11.01 -8.97 -18.18
CA GLY A 69 -10.90 -10.33 -18.67
C GLY A 69 -10.07 -11.24 -17.76
N PRO A 70 -10.32 -12.57 -17.78
CA PRO A 70 -9.73 -13.52 -16.84
C PRO A 70 -8.21 -13.61 -16.97
N ASP A 71 -7.68 -13.70 -18.19
CA ASP A 71 -6.25 -13.90 -18.43
C ASP A 71 -5.42 -12.71 -17.94
N LEU A 72 -5.90 -11.49 -18.20
CA LEU A 72 -5.23 -10.26 -17.77
C LEU A 72 -5.37 -10.07 -16.25
N ALA A 73 -6.53 -10.39 -15.67
CA ALA A 73 -6.74 -10.32 -14.23
C ALA A 73 -5.76 -11.23 -13.47
N GLU A 74 -5.56 -12.46 -13.96
CA GLU A 74 -4.60 -13.40 -13.37
C GLU A 74 -3.16 -12.90 -13.49
N GLN A 75 -2.77 -12.40 -14.67
CA GLN A 75 -1.43 -11.84 -14.86
C GLN A 75 -1.14 -10.68 -13.90
N VAL A 76 -2.09 -9.76 -13.75
CA VAL A 76 -1.95 -8.63 -12.81
C VAL A 76 -1.85 -9.13 -11.38
N ARG A 77 -2.71 -10.06 -10.95
CA ARG A 77 -2.67 -10.64 -9.60
C ARG A 77 -1.32 -11.32 -9.33
N ALA A 78 -0.87 -12.16 -10.26
CA ALA A 78 0.37 -12.91 -10.14
C ALA A 78 1.59 -11.98 -10.07
N ALA A 79 1.67 -10.99 -10.98
CA ALA A 79 2.74 -10.00 -11.00
C ALA A 79 2.76 -9.16 -9.71
N THR A 80 1.59 -8.71 -9.26
CA THR A 80 1.44 -7.89 -8.04
C THR A 80 1.96 -8.62 -6.80
N LEU A 81 1.55 -9.88 -6.62
CA LEU A 81 2.00 -10.69 -5.49
C LEU A 81 3.49 -11.06 -5.58
N ALA A 82 4.01 -11.30 -6.79
CA ALA A 82 5.42 -11.60 -6.99
C ALA A 82 6.31 -10.39 -6.66
N ILE A 83 5.96 -9.19 -7.17
CA ILE A 83 6.64 -7.93 -6.87
C ILE A 83 6.60 -7.66 -5.36
N TYR A 84 5.41 -7.75 -4.74
CA TYR A 84 5.25 -7.51 -3.32
C TYR A 84 6.11 -8.45 -2.47
N ARG A 85 6.10 -9.76 -2.74
CA ARG A 85 6.90 -10.74 -1.98
C ARG A 85 8.39 -10.40 -2.03
N ARG A 86 8.92 -10.21 -3.24
CA ARG A 86 10.34 -9.86 -3.43
C ARG A 86 10.72 -8.56 -2.71
N ALA A 87 9.89 -7.54 -2.82
CA ALA A 87 10.14 -6.25 -2.19
C ALA A 87 10.05 -6.33 -0.66
N SER A 88 9.07 -7.07 -0.14
CA SER A 88 8.88 -7.27 1.30
C SER A 88 10.05 -8.04 1.92
N GLU A 89 10.55 -9.08 1.24
CA GLU A 89 11.75 -9.82 1.64
C GLU A 89 12.99 -8.91 1.65
N HIS A 90 13.24 -8.17 0.57
CA HIS A 90 14.36 -7.23 0.47
C HIS A 90 14.33 -6.14 1.55
N ALA A 91 13.15 -5.57 1.81
CA ALA A 91 12.97 -4.53 2.82
C ALA A 91 13.13 -5.07 4.25
N ALA A 92 12.68 -6.31 4.50
CA ALA A 92 12.78 -6.94 5.81
C ALA A 92 14.24 -7.10 6.27
N GLU A 93 15.14 -7.46 5.36
CA GLU A 93 16.59 -7.51 5.62
C GLU A 93 17.19 -6.16 6.04
N ARG A 94 16.50 -5.06 5.69
CA ARG A 94 16.89 -3.66 5.97
C ARG A 94 16.08 -3.04 7.10
N GLY A 95 15.38 -3.87 7.88
CA GLY A 95 14.60 -3.44 9.03
C GLY A 95 13.34 -2.64 8.67
N ILE A 96 12.81 -2.82 7.46
CA ILE A 96 11.58 -2.18 7.00
C ILE A 96 10.54 -3.26 6.70
N ILE A 97 9.32 -3.07 7.21
CA ILE A 97 8.15 -3.87 6.85
C ILE A 97 7.37 -3.10 5.78
N ILE A 98 7.07 -3.77 4.66
CA ILE A 98 6.11 -3.29 3.67
C ILE A 98 4.75 -3.90 4.00
N ALA A 99 3.86 -3.13 4.59
CA ALA A 99 2.56 -3.63 5.05
C ALA A 99 1.62 -3.93 3.86
N ASP A 100 1.56 -2.99 2.92
CA ASP A 100 0.85 -3.07 1.65
C ASP A 100 1.51 -2.15 0.61
N THR A 101 1.21 -2.39 -0.67
CA THR A 101 1.63 -1.55 -1.81
C THR A 101 0.53 -1.52 -2.86
N LYS A 102 0.34 -0.37 -3.49
CA LYS A 102 -0.40 -0.18 -4.73
C LYS A 102 0.55 -0.26 -5.91
N LEU A 103 0.15 -0.96 -6.96
CA LEU A 103 0.81 -0.94 -8.27
C LEU A 103 -0.19 -0.53 -9.35
N GLU A 104 0.32 0.04 -10.44
CA GLU A 104 -0.45 0.23 -11.66
C GLU A 104 0.19 -0.55 -12.80
N PHE A 105 -0.67 -1.05 -13.70
CA PHE A 105 -0.25 -1.83 -14.86
C PHE A 105 -0.93 -1.33 -16.12
N GLY A 106 -0.22 -1.44 -17.23
CA GLY A 106 -0.72 -1.15 -18.57
C GLY A 106 -0.23 -2.17 -19.57
N LEU A 107 -0.76 -2.10 -20.78
CA LEU A 107 -0.32 -2.92 -21.90
C LEU A 107 0.52 -2.05 -22.83
N ASP A 108 1.65 -2.59 -23.28
CA ASP A 108 2.42 -1.97 -24.36
C ASP A 108 1.79 -2.24 -25.74
N GLN A 109 2.46 -1.80 -26.81
CA GLN A 109 1.97 -1.91 -28.19
C GLN A 109 1.77 -3.36 -28.65
N ASP A 110 2.48 -4.31 -28.03
CA ASP A 110 2.39 -5.74 -28.33
C ASP A 110 1.38 -6.46 -27.41
N GLY A 111 0.69 -5.73 -26.53
CA GLY A 111 -0.22 -6.30 -25.55
C GLY A 111 0.49 -6.94 -24.35
N THR A 112 1.78 -6.65 -24.13
CA THR A 112 2.52 -7.18 -22.98
C THR A 112 2.23 -6.35 -21.73
N LEU A 113 1.96 -7.03 -20.61
CA LEU A 113 1.73 -6.39 -19.32
C LEU A 113 3.01 -5.71 -18.81
N ARG A 114 2.94 -4.41 -18.53
CA ARG A 114 4.03 -3.60 -17.96
C ARG A 114 3.58 -2.96 -16.65
N VAL A 115 4.49 -2.93 -15.68
CA VAL A 115 4.34 -2.05 -14.52
C VAL A 115 4.42 -0.60 -15.01
N MET A 116 3.54 0.24 -14.51
CA MET A 116 3.51 1.68 -14.75
C MET A 116 3.52 2.43 -13.42
N ASP A 117 3.46 3.76 -13.48
CA ASP A 117 3.46 4.65 -12.32
C ASP A 117 4.72 4.46 -11.44
N GLU A 118 4.75 5.06 -10.26
CA GLU A 118 5.69 4.74 -9.20
C GLU A 118 5.44 3.34 -8.62
N MET A 119 6.49 2.72 -8.10
CA MET A 119 6.42 1.41 -7.47
C MET A 119 7.24 1.43 -6.17
N LEU A 120 6.64 0.91 -5.09
CA LEU A 120 7.34 0.69 -3.81
C LEU A 120 7.96 1.97 -3.25
N THR A 121 7.22 3.06 -3.33
CA THR A 121 7.55 4.35 -2.71
C THR A 121 6.75 4.52 -1.42
N PRO A 122 7.14 5.42 -0.51
CA PRO A 122 6.31 5.77 0.65
C PRO A 122 4.98 6.47 0.28
N ASP A 123 4.75 6.74 -1.00
CA ASP A 123 3.50 7.29 -1.50
C ASP A 123 2.51 6.20 -1.93
N SER A 124 3.03 5.12 -2.50
CA SER A 124 2.30 3.95 -2.99
C SER A 124 2.25 2.80 -2.00
N SER A 125 3.07 2.83 -0.95
CA SER A 125 3.26 1.74 0.03
C SER A 125 3.22 2.23 1.46
N ARG A 126 2.84 1.31 2.37
CA ARG A 126 2.99 1.53 3.81
C ARG A 126 4.28 0.91 4.33
N PHE A 127 5.17 1.76 4.84
CA PHE A 127 6.49 1.36 5.33
C PHE A 127 6.60 1.55 6.84
N TRP A 128 6.91 0.48 7.56
CA TRP A 128 7.05 0.51 9.01
C TRP A 128 8.47 0.14 9.43
N PRO A 129 9.05 0.83 10.42
CA PRO A 129 10.27 0.39 11.08
C PRO A 129 10.01 -0.92 11.84
N ALA A 130 10.74 -1.98 11.48
CA ALA A 130 10.49 -3.33 12.01
C ALA A 130 10.74 -3.43 13.53
N ASP A 131 11.68 -2.65 14.05
CA ASP A 131 12.02 -2.56 15.48
C ASP A 131 10.89 -1.95 16.33
N GLN A 132 10.06 -1.09 15.72
CA GLN A 132 8.95 -0.40 16.38
C GLN A 132 7.57 -1.03 16.09
N TYR A 133 7.50 -2.00 15.18
CA TYR A 133 6.26 -2.68 14.82
C TYR A 133 5.71 -3.52 15.98
N ARG A 134 4.44 -3.29 16.35
CA ARG A 134 3.69 -4.11 17.31
C ARG A 134 2.27 -4.35 16.78
N PRO A 135 1.78 -5.61 16.69
CA PRO A 135 0.39 -5.89 16.36
C PRO A 135 -0.56 -5.26 17.40
N GLY A 136 -1.77 -4.91 16.97
CA GLY A 136 -2.83 -4.34 17.81
C GLY A 136 -2.86 -2.81 17.85
N GLN A 137 -1.92 -2.12 17.19
CA GLN A 137 -1.90 -0.67 17.06
C GLN A 137 -1.53 -0.23 15.64
N SER A 138 -1.83 1.03 15.29
CA SER A 138 -1.27 1.64 14.09
C SER A 138 0.24 1.86 14.28
N PRO A 139 1.12 1.28 13.44
CA PRO A 139 2.55 1.42 13.62
C PRO A 139 3.03 2.84 13.27
N PRO A 140 4.15 3.30 13.85
CA PRO A 140 4.91 4.41 13.29
C PRO A 140 5.21 4.14 11.81
N SER A 141 5.19 5.20 11.00
CA SER A 141 5.22 5.07 9.55
C SER A 141 6.26 6.00 8.94
N PHE A 142 6.90 5.53 7.87
CA PHE A 142 7.77 6.31 6.99
C PHE A 142 7.02 6.98 5.83
N ASP A 143 5.71 6.76 5.72
CA ASP A 143 4.87 7.05 4.57
C ASP A 143 3.87 8.19 4.83
N LYS A 144 2.98 8.43 3.86
CA LYS A 144 1.89 9.43 3.93
C LYS A 144 1.04 9.35 5.20
N GLN A 145 1.02 8.22 5.91
CA GLN A 145 0.29 8.07 7.16
C GLN A 145 0.73 9.12 8.20
N TYR A 146 2.00 9.54 8.22
CA TYR A 146 2.45 10.59 9.14
C TYR A 146 1.72 11.93 8.94
N VAL A 147 1.49 12.34 7.69
CA VAL A 147 0.71 13.55 7.38
C VAL A 147 -0.77 13.32 7.64
N ARG A 148 -1.30 12.15 7.30
CA ARG A 148 -2.72 11.81 7.54
C ARG A 148 -3.04 11.86 9.03
N ASP A 149 -2.21 11.28 9.88
CA ASP A 149 -2.39 11.29 11.33
C ASP A 149 -2.42 12.71 11.88
N TYR A 150 -1.55 13.61 11.39
CA TYR A 150 -1.60 15.03 11.74
C TYR A 150 -2.90 15.70 11.28
N LEU A 151 -3.34 15.45 10.03
CA LEU A 151 -4.54 16.05 9.48
C LEU A 151 -5.80 15.63 10.26
N GLU A 152 -5.86 14.40 10.77
CA GLU A 152 -6.98 13.93 11.62
C GLU A 152 -7.02 14.62 12.99
N THR A 153 -5.98 15.37 13.40
CA THR A 153 -6.00 16.19 14.64
C THR A 153 -6.63 17.57 14.43
N LEU A 154 -6.86 17.97 13.18
CA LEU A 154 -7.41 19.27 12.83
C LEU A 154 -8.93 19.20 12.69
N ASP A 155 -9.62 20.31 12.94
CA ASP A 155 -11.05 20.46 12.62
C ASP A 155 -11.26 20.77 11.12
N TRP A 156 -10.59 19.99 10.26
CA TRP A 156 -10.65 20.14 8.81
C TRP A 156 -11.63 19.12 8.22
N ASN A 157 -12.65 19.61 7.52
CA ASN A 157 -13.70 18.80 6.90
C ASN A 157 -13.25 18.05 5.63
N LYS A 158 -11.93 18.00 5.33
CA LYS A 158 -11.34 17.34 4.16
C LYS A 158 -11.78 17.96 2.82
N ALA A 159 -12.25 19.20 2.82
CA ALA A 159 -12.59 19.96 1.62
C ALA A 159 -11.53 21.02 1.29
N ALA A 160 -11.39 21.37 0.02
CA ALA A 160 -10.48 22.42 -0.41
C ALA A 160 -10.94 23.82 0.06
N PRO A 161 -10.02 24.74 0.39
CA PRO A 161 -8.57 24.56 0.43
C PRO A 161 -8.10 23.73 1.64
N GLY A 162 -7.04 22.95 1.47
CA GLY A 162 -6.41 22.21 2.55
C GLY A 162 -5.70 23.13 3.56
N PRO A 163 -5.46 22.66 4.80
CA PRO A 163 -4.79 23.45 5.83
C PRO A 163 -3.32 23.69 5.49
N HIS A 164 -2.75 24.78 6.01
CA HIS A 164 -1.31 25.00 5.95
C HIS A 164 -0.59 24.02 6.90
N LEU A 165 0.43 23.34 6.40
CA LEU A 165 1.21 22.38 7.19
C LEU A 165 2.38 23.09 7.90
N PRO A 166 2.59 22.88 9.22
CA PRO A 166 3.74 23.44 9.93
C PRO A 166 5.08 22.96 9.35
N GLN A 167 6.10 23.82 9.40
CA GLN A 167 7.44 23.50 8.89
C GLN A 167 8.03 22.22 9.53
N GLU A 168 7.81 22.03 10.82
CA GLU A 168 8.28 20.82 11.54
C GLU A 168 7.67 19.54 10.96
N LEU A 169 6.39 19.57 10.58
CA LEU A 169 5.74 18.42 9.95
C LEU A 169 6.35 18.13 8.58
N ILE A 170 6.58 19.17 7.77
CA ILE A 170 7.21 19.05 6.43
C ILE A 170 8.60 18.43 6.55
N GLU A 171 9.43 18.91 7.49
CA GLU A 171 10.75 18.35 7.75
C GLU A 171 10.67 16.91 8.28
N GLY A 172 9.68 16.62 9.12
CA GLY A 172 9.41 15.28 9.62
C GLY A 172 9.05 14.28 8.52
N VAL A 173 8.28 14.69 7.51
CA VAL A 173 8.00 13.89 6.30
C VAL A 173 9.29 13.67 5.51
N ARG A 174 10.02 14.74 5.21
CA ARG A 174 11.26 14.68 4.42
C ARG A 174 12.28 13.73 5.04
N ARG A 175 12.49 13.81 6.36
CA ARG A 175 13.43 12.91 7.08
C ARG A 175 13.03 11.45 6.95
N ARG A 176 11.75 11.12 7.10
CA ARG A 176 11.23 9.75 6.99
C ARG A 176 11.40 9.16 5.59
N TYR A 177 11.10 9.94 4.56
CA TYR A 177 11.28 9.50 3.17
C TYR A 177 12.75 9.26 2.85
N ALA A 178 13.64 10.17 3.27
CA ALA A 178 15.07 10.02 3.09
C ALA A 178 15.63 8.80 3.85
N GLU A 179 15.14 8.55 5.07
CA GLU A 179 15.54 7.40 5.86
C GLU A 179 15.09 6.08 5.23
N ALA A 180 13.84 5.98 4.78
CA ALA A 180 13.34 4.81 4.09
C ALA A 180 14.15 4.53 2.81
N TYR A 181 14.39 5.56 2.00
CA TYR A 181 15.24 5.46 0.80
C TYR A 181 16.64 4.94 1.16
N ALA A 182 17.34 5.62 2.08
CA ALA A 182 18.71 5.28 2.45
C ALA A 182 18.84 3.84 2.97
N ARG A 183 17.88 3.37 3.76
CA ARG A 183 17.86 1.97 4.23
C ARG A 183 17.61 0.99 3.10
N LEU A 184 16.65 1.26 2.21
CA LEU A 184 16.26 0.37 1.12
C LEU A 184 17.37 0.17 0.07
N VAL A 185 18.14 1.22 -0.21
CA VAL A 185 19.24 1.19 -1.18
C VAL A 185 20.60 0.90 -0.55
N ALA A 186 20.66 0.69 0.77
CA ALA A 186 21.91 0.39 1.46
C ALA A 186 22.58 -0.86 0.86
N GLY A 187 23.85 -0.71 0.50
CA GLY A 187 24.66 -1.76 -0.12
C GLY A 187 24.44 -1.95 -1.63
N ASP A 188 23.61 -1.13 -2.27
CA ASP A 188 23.48 -1.12 -3.73
C ASP A 188 24.62 -0.30 -4.36
N PRO A 189 25.49 -0.91 -5.19
CA PRO A 189 26.59 -0.20 -5.85
C PRO A 189 26.13 0.85 -6.87
N HIS A 190 24.84 0.85 -7.25
CA HIS A 190 24.24 1.80 -8.18
C HIS A 190 23.40 2.89 -7.50
N ALA A 191 23.27 2.86 -6.18
CA ALA A 191 22.58 3.92 -5.45
C ALA A 191 23.43 5.21 -5.47
N SER A 192 22.95 6.22 -6.20
CA SER A 192 23.54 7.57 -6.13
C SER A 192 23.23 8.20 -4.77
N ALA A 193 24.28 8.71 -4.13
CA ALA A 193 24.24 9.43 -2.85
C ALA A 193 23.43 10.73 -2.93
#